data_AF-A0A415K1E2-F1
#
_entry.id   AF-A0A415K1E2-F1
#
_cell.length_a   1.000
_cell.length_b   1.000
_cell.length_c   1.000
_cell.angle_alpha   90.00
_cell.angle_beta   90.00
_cell.angle_gamma   90.00
#
_symmetry.space_group_name_H-M   'P 1'
#
loop_
_entity.id
_entity.type
_entity.pdbx_description
1 polymer ?
#
loop_
_entity_poly.entity_id
_entity_poly.type
_entity_poly.pdbx_seq_one_letter_code
_entity_poly.pdbx_strand_id
1 'polypeptide(L)'
;MSKCVKCGRHGLFLFVNIHTGLCSECQKKLQEKTVEIPQSPVTERSIEIPTVYIGNCMKSRLIEKFEDIKLKCPESLPDFSKIDCCDNVDFVVQDGVVSAKHFNETLGFVIGEHLVSEISKSLEQKRPIFSQILGYDDKTGEIHIVIAFYKIINYDYDQYTEDRDASLEFETVGYY
;
A
#
# COMPACT_ATOMS: atom_id res chain seq x y z
N MET A 1 24.13 -21.55 -5.98
CA MET A 1 23.85 -21.18 -7.39
C MET A 1 22.67 -22.01 -7.88
N SER A 2 21.52 -21.37 -8.12
CA SER A 2 20.25 -22.04 -8.37
C SER A 2 20.15 -22.56 -9.81
N LYS A 3 19.78 -23.84 -10.00
CA LYS A 3 19.46 -24.43 -11.31
C LYS A 3 17.95 -24.51 -11.48
N CYS A 4 17.46 -24.28 -12.68
CA CYS A 4 16.06 -24.56 -13.00
C CYS A 4 15.79 -26.07 -12.88
N VAL A 5 14.81 -26.48 -12.08
CA VAL A 5 14.48 -27.90 -11.87
C VAL A 5 13.94 -28.59 -13.14
N LYS A 6 13.40 -27.81 -14.10
CA LYS A 6 12.80 -28.34 -15.32
C LYS A 6 13.75 -28.43 -16.51
N CYS A 7 14.66 -27.47 -16.68
CA CYS A 7 15.57 -27.42 -17.83
C CYS A 7 17.06 -27.51 -17.46
N GLY A 8 17.40 -27.60 -16.17
CA GLY A 8 18.77 -27.80 -15.69
C GLY A 8 19.72 -26.61 -15.91
N ARG A 9 19.27 -25.51 -16.53
CA ARG A 9 20.10 -24.32 -16.79
C ARG A 9 20.51 -23.67 -15.47
N HIS A 10 21.80 -23.34 -15.35
CA HIS A 10 22.34 -22.56 -14.24
C HIS A 10 21.90 -21.11 -14.37
N GLY A 11 21.33 -20.53 -13.32
CA GLY A 11 20.93 -19.13 -13.28
C GLY A 11 22.15 -18.23 -13.15
N LEU A 12 22.89 -18.01 -14.24
CA LEU A 12 23.93 -16.99 -14.28
C LEU A 12 23.37 -15.62 -14.69
N PHE A 13 22.20 -15.53 -15.32
CA PHE A 13 21.57 -14.24 -15.70
C PHE A 13 20.03 -14.26 -15.75
N LEU A 14 19.39 -15.30 -15.22
CA LEU A 14 17.92 -15.44 -15.20
C LEU A 14 17.51 -15.92 -13.81
N PHE A 15 16.79 -15.05 -13.09
CA PHE A 15 16.20 -15.35 -11.79
C PHE A 15 15.42 -16.67 -11.87
N VAL A 16 15.93 -17.71 -11.22
CA VAL A 16 15.16 -18.92 -10.96
C VAL A 16 14.21 -18.56 -9.83
N ASN A 17 12.91 -18.62 -10.10
CA ASN A 17 11.88 -18.29 -9.12
C ASN A 17 12.03 -19.25 -7.93
N ILE A 18 12.34 -18.68 -6.76
CA ILE A 18 12.65 -19.45 -5.55
C ILE A 18 11.47 -20.28 -5.04
N HIS A 19 10.24 -19.91 -5.40
CA HIS A 19 9.01 -20.62 -4.99
C HIS A 19 8.72 -21.82 -5.88
N THR A 20 9.08 -21.76 -7.17
CA THR A 20 8.76 -22.81 -8.15
C THR A 20 9.98 -23.60 -8.61
N GLY A 21 11.19 -23.12 -8.34
CA GLY A 21 12.44 -23.69 -8.85
C GLY A 21 12.61 -23.56 -10.37
N LEU A 22 11.77 -22.77 -11.06
CA LEU A 22 11.75 -22.64 -12.52
C LEU A 22 12.44 -21.37 -13.00
N CYS A 23 13.09 -21.43 -14.17
CA CYS A 23 13.52 -20.22 -14.87
C CYS A 23 12.32 -19.53 -15.54
N SER A 24 12.49 -18.25 -15.84
CA SER A 24 11.46 -17.39 -16.45
C SER A 24 10.83 -17.99 -17.71
N GLU A 25 11.63 -18.62 -18.59
CA GLU A 25 11.10 -19.30 -19.79
C GLU A 25 10.22 -20.51 -19.45
N CYS A 26 10.61 -21.31 -18.45
CA CYS A 26 9.84 -22.48 -18.04
C CYS A 26 8.55 -22.10 -17.31
N GLN A 27 8.57 -20.97 -16.61
CA GLN A 27 7.41 -20.40 -15.93
C GLN A 27 6.41 -19.84 -16.95
N LYS A 28 6.88 -19.11 -17.97
CA LYS A 28 6.04 -18.57 -19.05
C LYS A 28 5.32 -19.67 -19.83
N LYS A 29 6.01 -20.76 -20.19
CA LYS A 29 5.40 -21.92 -20.85
C LYS A 29 4.36 -22.66 -20.00
N LEU A 30 4.43 -22.51 -18.68
CA LEU A 30 3.43 -23.06 -17.75
C LEU A 30 2.19 -22.18 -17.72
N GLN A 31 2.37 -20.86 -17.69
CA GLN A 31 1.28 -19.89 -17.74
C GLN A 31 0.55 -19.89 -19.08
N GLU A 32 1.26 -20.06 -20.21
CA GLU A 32 0.66 -20.12 -21.54
C GLU A 32 -0.26 -21.35 -21.76
N LYS A 33 -0.10 -22.42 -20.97
CA LYS A 33 -1.01 -23.57 -21.01
C LYS A 33 -2.33 -23.35 -20.26
N THR A 34 -2.49 -22.24 -19.54
CA THR A 34 -3.64 -21.97 -18.65
C THR A 34 -4.47 -20.77 -19.10
N VAL A 35 -4.23 -20.21 -20.29
CA VAL A 35 -4.99 -19.05 -20.78
C VAL A 35 -6.05 -19.49 -21.79
N GLU A 36 -7.20 -19.94 -21.30
CA GLU A 36 -8.46 -19.56 -21.97
C GLU A 36 -8.81 -18.17 -21.47
N ILE A 37 -8.94 -17.22 -22.39
CA ILE A 37 -9.25 -15.81 -22.14
C ILE A 37 -10.74 -15.68 -21.86
N PRO A 38 -11.17 -15.06 -20.74
CA PRO A 38 -12.36 -14.25 -20.73
C PRO A 38 -11.99 -12.78 -20.86
N GLN A 39 -12.83 -12.08 -21.60
CA GLN A 39 -12.77 -10.66 -21.93
C GLN A 39 -12.43 -9.80 -20.71
N SER A 40 -11.56 -8.81 -20.95
CA SER A 40 -11.16 -7.79 -19.98
C SER A 40 -12.37 -7.20 -19.25
N PRO A 41 -12.51 -7.42 -17.93
CA PRO A 41 -13.44 -6.65 -17.15
C PRO A 41 -12.92 -5.22 -17.05
N VAL A 42 -13.83 -4.24 -16.97
CA VAL A 42 -13.52 -2.90 -16.48
C VAL A 42 -12.69 -3.08 -15.21
N THR A 43 -11.45 -2.62 -15.23
CA THR A 43 -10.56 -2.78 -14.07
C THR A 43 -11.09 -1.87 -12.98
N GLU A 44 -11.97 -2.39 -12.12
CA GLU A 44 -12.16 -1.85 -10.78
C GLU A 44 -10.77 -1.82 -10.14
N ARG A 45 -10.18 -0.62 -10.02
CA ARG A 45 -8.91 -0.44 -9.32
C ARG A 45 -9.21 -0.62 -7.83
N SER A 46 -9.19 -1.85 -7.33
CA SER A 46 -9.26 -2.12 -5.89
C SER A 46 -7.92 -1.74 -5.26
N ILE A 47 -7.90 -0.73 -4.40
CA ILE A 47 -6.73 -0.37 -3.61
C ILE A 47 -6.44 -1.51 -2.63
N GLU A 48 -5.28 -2.15 -2.77
CA GLU A 48 -4.86 -3.23 -1.89
C GLU A 48 -4.19 -2.63 -0.64
N ILE A 49 -4.88 -2.74 0.51
CA ILE A 49 -4.38 -2.23 1.79
C ILE A 49 -3.44 -3.27 2.41
N PRO A 50 -2.18 -2.93 2.70
CA PRO A 50 -1.26 -3.85 3.35
C PRO A 50 -1.77 -4.29 4.72
N THR A 51 -1.72 -5.59 5.00
CA THR A 51 -2.04 -6.15 6.32
C THR A 51 -0.85 -6.05 7.28
N VAL A 52 0.36 -5.95 6.73
CA VAL A 52 1.62 -5.72 7.47
C VAL A 52 2.39 -4.58 6.82
N TYR A 53 2.97 -3.71 7.65
CA TYR A 53 3.83 -2.61 7.25
C TYR A 53 5.24 -2.78 7.84
N ILE A 54 6.27 -2.75 6.99
CA ILE A 54 7.68 -2.90 7.37
C ILE A 54 8.46 -1.66 6.97
N GLY A 55 9.19 -1.06 7.90
CA GLY A 55 9.99 0.13 7.64
C GLY A 55 10.58 0.69 8.94
N ASN A 56 11.64 1.51 8.84
CA ASN A 56 12.30 2.14 9.99
C ASN A 56 12.61 1.19 11.16
N CYS A 57 13.12 0.00 10.85
CA CYS A 57 13.39 -1.05 11.82
C CYS A 57 12.17 -1.55 12.63
N MET A 58 10.94 -1.33 12.13
CA MET A 58 9.70 -1.76 12.77
C MET A 58 8.88 -2.69 11.88
N LYS A 59 8.18 -3.63 12.50
CA LYS A 59 7.08 -4.38 11.90
C LYS A 59 5.77 -3.95 12.55
N SER A 60 4.81 -3.52 11.74
CA SER A 60 3.50 -3.06 12.18
C SER A 60 2.39 -3.88 11.53
N ARG A 61 1.30 -4.13 12.24
CA ARG A 61 0.14 -4.88 11.75
C ARG A 61 -1.07 -3.98 11.63
N LEU A 62 -1.84 -4.16 10.56
CA LEU A 62 -3.11 -3.48 10.35
C LEU A 62 -4.05 -3.73 11.54
N ILE A 63 -4.63 -2.66 12.07
CA ILE A 63 -5.61 -2.75 13.16
C ILE A 63 -6.99 -2.26 12.73
N GLU A 64 -7.04 -1.29 11.81
CA GLU A 64 -8.28 -0.65 11.39
C GLU A 64 -8.09 -0.08 9.99
N LYS A 65 -9.15 -0.14 9.18
CA LYS A 65 -9.18 0.42 7.83
C LYS A 65 -10.52 1.07 7.52
N PHE A 66 -10.46 2.08 6.68
CA PHE A 66 -11.58 2.82 6.14
C PHE A 66 -11.40 2.90 4.63
N GLU A 67 -12.32 2.30 3.90
CA GLU A 67 -12.20 2.13 2.43
C GLU A 67 -12.80 3.30 1.65
N ASP A 68 -13.60 4.15 2.30
CA ASP A 68 -14.18 5.33 1.69
C ASP A 68 -14.37 6.44 2.74
N ILE A 69 -13.46 7.41 2.73
CA ILE A 69 -13.54 8.62 3.55
C ILE A 69 -13.64 9.84 2.65
N LYS A 70 -14.78 10.53 2.74
CA LYS A 70 -14.98 11.84 2.11
C LYS A 70 -14.26 12.93 2.90
N LEU A 71 -13.39 13.68 2.23
CA LEU A 71 -12.74 14.86 2.79
C LEU A 71 -13.68 16.07 2.79
N LYS A 72 -13.54 16.93 3.80
CA LYS A 72 -14.10 18.28 3.76
C LYS A 72 -13.33 19.11 2.74
N CYS A 73 -14.03 19.65 1.76
CA CYS A 73 -13.42 20.51 0.75
C CYS A 73 -12.74 21.74 1.38
N PRO A 74 -11.54 22.11 0.92
CA PRO A 74 -10.87 23.36 1.28
C PRO A 74 -11.56 24.57 0.63
N GLU A 75 -11.24 25.78 1.10
CA GLU A 75 -11.79 27.03 0.53
C GLU A 75 -11.33 27.27 -0.92
N SER A 76 -10.08 26.89 -1.22
CA SER A 76 -9.53 26.84 -2.57
C SER A 76 -9.47 25.40 -3.02
N LEU A 77 -10.10 25.08 -4.15
CA LEU A 77 -10.03 23.75 -4.74
C LEU A 77 -8.58 23.37 -5.08
N PRO A 78 -8.20 22.10 -4.91
CA PRO A 78 -6.91 21.62 -5.38
C PRO A 78 -6.89 21.57 -6.92
N ASP A 79 -5.69 21.60 -7.46
CA ASP A 79 -5.40 21.42 -8.88
C ASP A 79 -5.51 19.93 -9.23
N PHE A 80 -6.73 19.52 -9.62
CA PHE A 80 -7.05 18.15 -10.04
C PHE A 80 -6.24 17.63 -11.23
N SER A 81 -5.50 18.48 -11.94
CA SER A 81 -4.57 18.03 -12.99
C SER A 81 -3.29 17.39 -12.45
N LYS A 82 -3.02 17.55 -11.14
CA LYS A 82 -1.84 17.00 -10.44
C LYS A 82 -2.16 15.80 -9.55
N ILE A 83 -3.40 15.31 -9.62
CA ILE A 83 -3.92 14.30 -8.70
C ILE A 83 -4.36 13.11 -9.53
N ASP A 84 -3.90 11.92 -9.16
CA ASP A 84 -4.33 10.65 -9.73
C ASP A 84 -4.92 9.71 -8.66
N CYS A 85 -5.82 8.83 -9.07
CA CYS A 85 -6.26 7.72 -8.21
C CYS A 85 -5.06 6.84 -7.82
N CYS A 86 -5.07 6.36 -6.58
CA CYS A 86 -3.99 5.62 -5.90
C CYS A 86 -2.77 6.45 -5.50
N ASP A 87 -2.77 7.78 -5.71
CA ASP A 87 -1.73 8.64 -5.17
C ASP A 87 -1.74 8.63 -3.64
N ASN A 88 -0.54 8.71 -3.05
CA ASN A 88 -0.38 8.74 -1.60
C ASN A 88 -0.92 10.05 -1.02
N VAL A 89 -1.50 9.93 0.17
CA VAL A 89 -2.02 11.05 0.95
C VAL A 89 -1.27 11.14 2.28
N ASP A 90 -0.68 12.31 2.52
CA ASP A 90 -0.01 12.65 3.76
C ASP A 90 -0.95 13.45 4.67
N PHE A 91 -0.72 13.36 5.99
CA PHE A 91 -1.52 14.09 6.98
C PHE A 91 -0.69 15.09 7.76
N VAL A 92 -1.23 16.28 7.95
CA VAL A 92 -0.66 17.34 8.79
C VAL A 92 -1.68 17.77 9.82
N VAL A 93 -1.29 17.80 11.09
CA VAL A 93 -2.14 18.26 12.20
C VAL A 93 -1.73 19.66 12.62
N GLN A 94 -2.68 20.60 12.61
CA GLN A 94 -2.49 21.98 13.10
C GLN A 94 -3.74 22.39 13.87
N ASP A 95 -3.56 22.85 15.11
CA ASP A 95 -4.65 23.32 15.99
C ASP A 95 -5.81 22.31 16.13
N GLY A 96 -5.50 21.01 16.13
CA GLY A 96 -6.49 19.93 16.21
C GLY A 96 -7.22 19.61 14.90
N VAL A 97 -6.91 20.33 13.81
CA VAL A 97 -7.42 20.07 12.46
C VAL A 97 -6.44 19.18 11.70
N VAL A 98 -6.96 18.10 11.13
CA VAL A 98 -6.18 17.18 10.29
C VAL A 98 -6.40 17.53 8.82
N SER A 99 -5.34 18.00 8.17
CA SER A 99 -5.31 18.29 6.74
C SER A 99 -4.74 17.10 5.97
N ALA A 100 -5.46 16.63 4.97
CA ALA A 100 -4.99 15.64 4.00
C ALA A 100 -4.29 16.36 2.84
N LYS A 101 -3.10 15.89 2.47
CA LYS A 101 -2.23 16.52 1.49
C LYS A 101 -1.72 15.54 0.47
N HIS A 102 -1.50 16.04 -0.74
CA HIS A 102 -0.71 15.36 -1.76
C HIS A 102 0.49 16.27 -2.08
N PHE A 103 1.70 15.84 -1.73
CA PHE A 103 2.89 16.71 -1.71
C PHE A 103 2.64 18.01 -0.91
N ASN A 104 2.68 19.15 -1.58
CA ASN A 104 2.48 20.48 -0.98
C ASN A 104 1.03 20.96 -1.10
N GLU A 105 0.15 20.20 -1.76
CA GLU A 105 -1.21 20.58 -2.06
C GLU A 105 -2.18 20.04 -1.02
N THR A 106 -3.08 20.89 -0.53
CA THR A 106 -4.12 20.49 0.42
C THR A 106 -5.32 19.93 -0.34
N LEU A 107 -5.57 18.62 -0.18
CA LEU A 107 -6.72 17.95 -0.76
C LEU A 107 -8.00 18.31 0.00
N GLY A 108 -7.91 18.41 1.32
CA GLY A 108 -9.04 18.74 2.18
C GLY A 108 -8.78 18.41 3.64
N PHE A 109 -9.85 18.36 4.43
CA PHE A 109 -9.76 18.11 5.87
C PHE A 109 -10.50 16.84 6.27
N VAL A 110 -9.90 16.06 7.17
CA VAL A 110 -10.53 14.85 7.71
C VAL A 110 -11.61 15.27 8.70
N ILE A 111 -12.80 14.69 8.55
CA ILE A 111 -13.94 14.90 9.46
C ILE A 111 -14.12 13.64 10.32
N GLY A 112 -14.58 13.83 11.56
CA GLY A 112 -14.92 12.75 12.48
C GLY A 112 -13.89 12.60 13.60
N GLU A 113 -14.36 12.65 14.84
CA GLU A 113 -13.51 12.68 16.03
C GLU A 113 -12.58 11.46 16.12
N HIS A 114 -13.08 10.27 15.77
CA HIS A 114 -12.29 9.03 15.79
C HIS A 114 -11.13 9.07 14.80
N LEU A 115 -11.39 9.41 13.53
CA LEU A 115 -10.35 9.50 12.49
C LEU A 115 -9.32 10.57 12.83
N VAL A 116 -9.78 11.75 13.26
CA VAL A 116 -8.89 12.84 13.70
C VAL A 116 -8.01 12.38 14.86
N SER A 117 -8.58 11.66 15.83
CA SER A 117 -7.84 11.12 16.97
C SER A 117 -6.80 10.08 16.55
N GLU A 118 -7.16 9.09 15.72
CA GLU A 118 -6.24 8.03 15.32
C GLU A 118 -5.13 8.51 14.39
N ILE A 119 -5.41 9.46 13.49
CA ILE A 119 -4.37 10.11 12.68
C ILE A 119 -3.39 10.86 13.59
N SER A 120 -3.90 11.68 14.51
CA SER A 120 -3.06 12.46 15.42
C SER A 120 -2.18 11.55 16.28
N LYS A 121 -2.75 10.52 16.91
CA LYS A 121 -1.98 9.54 17.70
C LYS A 121 -0.96 8.78 16.88
N SER A 122 -1.28 8.43 15.63
CA SER A 122 -0.38 7.69 14.75
C SER A 122 0.83 8.56 14.38
N LEU A 123 0.60 9.83 14.04
CA LEU A 123 1.67 10.78 13.75
C LEU A 123 2.56 11.06 14.99
N GLU A 124 1.95 11.29 16.17
CA GLU A 124 2.68 11.50 17.43
C GLU A 124 3.57 10.30 17.80
N GLN A 125 3.04 9.09 17.61
CA GLN A 125 3.75 7.84 17.95
C GLN A 125 4.58 7.30 16.78
N LYS A 126 4.66 8.02 15.66
CA LYS A 126 5.36 7.61 14.44
C LYS A 126 4.94 6.21 13.94
N ARG A 127 3.64 5.90 14.10
CA ARG A 127 3.05 4.67 13.55
C ARG A 127 2.75 4.88 12.06
N PRO A 128 2.95 3.86 11.22
CA PRO A 128 2.63 3.99 9.80
C PRO A 128 1.14 4.18 9.61
N ILE A 129 0.79 4.99 8.61
CA ILE A 129 -0.57 5.21 8.11
C ILE A 129 -0.49 4.90 6.62
N PHE A 130 -1.35 3.99 6.15
CA PHE A 130 -1.56 3.83 4.71
C PHE A 130 -2.69 4.76 4.31
N SER A 131 -2.48 5.61 3.31
CA SER A 131 -3.56 6.38 2.73
C SER A 131 -3.33 6.70 1.28
N GLN A 132 -4.39 6.52 0.48
CA GLN A 132 -4.38 6.75 -0.95
C GLN A 132 -5.69 7.36 -1.42
N ILE A 133 -5.63 8.10 -2.52
CA ILE A 133 -6.81 8.68 -3.17
C ILE A 133 -7.62 7.57 -3.83
N LEU A 134 -8.86 7.41 -3.39
CA LEU A 134 -9.82 6.47 -3.98
C LEU A 134 -10.37 7.04 -5.29
N GLY A 135 -10.77 8.31 -5.26
CA GLY A 135 -11.35 9.01 -6.39
C GLY A 135 -11.73 10.45 -6.04
N TYR A 136 -12.04 11.23 -7.07
CA TYR A 136 -12.43 12.61 -6.92
C TYR A 136 -13.38 13.06 -8.04
N ASP A 137 -14.13 14.13 -7.78
CA ASP A 137 -14.96 14.86 -8.74
C ASP A 137 -14.47 16.30 -8.84
N ASP A 138 -13.89 16.65 -9.99
CA ASP A 138 -13.29 17.95 -10.27
C ASP A 138 -14.31 19.10 -10.43
N LYS A 139 -15.60 18.77 -10.59
CA LYS A 139 -16.69 19.78 -10.67
C LYS A 139 -17.20 20.19 -9.31
N THR A 140 -17.30 19.23 -8.40
CA THR A 140 -17.84 19.46 -7.04
C THR A 140 -16.73 19.69 -6.01
N GLY A 141 -15.50 19.30 -6.32
CA GLY A 141 -14.37 19.36 -5.40
C GLY A 141 -14.32 18.20 -4.42
N GLU A 142 -15.15 17.19 -4.61
CA GLU A 142 -15.28 16.04 -3.72
C GLU A 142 -14.09 15.09 -3.89
N ILE A 143 -13.46 14.70 -2.79
CA ILE A 143 -12.31 13.78 -2.78
C ILE A 143 -12.57 12.69 -1.75
N HIS A 144 -12.40 11.45 -2.19
CA HIS A 144 -12.51 10.24 -1.37
C HIS A 144 -11.15 9.60 -1.24
N ILE A 145 -10.84 9.13 -0.03
CA ILE A 145 -9.56 8.48 0.28
C ILE A 145 -9.79 7.18 1.04
N VAL A 146 -8.83 6.26 0.90
CA VAL A 146 -8.66 5.09 1.75
C VAL A 146 -7.69 5.45 2.87
N ILE A 147 -7.96 4.99 4.09
CA ILE A 147 -7.04 5.13 5.24
C ILE A 147 -6.94 3.79 5.98
N ALA A 148 -5.74 3.42 6.40
CA ALA A 148 -5.50 2.27 7.27
C ALA A 148 -4.47 2.60 8.35
N PHE A 149 -4.75 2.12 9.56
CA PHE A 149 -3.95 2.32 10.76
C PHE A 149 -3.29 1.03 11.20
N TYR A 150 -2.10 1.16 11.77
CA TYR A 150 -1.27 0.03 12.16
C TYR A 150 -0.82 0.15 13.62
N LYS A 151 -0.60 -1.00 14.24
CA LYS A 151 0.05 -1.13 15.55
C LYS A 151 1.41 -1.78 15.39
N ILE A 152 2.41 -1.26 16.09
CA ILE A 152 3.75 -1.84 16.12
C ILE A 152 3.71 -3.17 16.88
N ILE A 153 4.23 -4.23 16.28
CA ILE A 153 4.24 -5.60 16.84
C ILE A 153 5.64 -6.15 17.09
N ASN A 154 6.67 -5.64 16.43
CA ASN A 154 8.06 -5.98 16.73
C ASN A 154 9.00 -4.79 16.47
N TYR A 155 10.02 -4.68 17.30
CA TYR A 155 11.00 -3.59 17.34
C TYR A 155 12.40 -4.18 17.46
N ASP A 156 12.84 -4.91 16.43
CA ASP A 156 14.26 -5.17 16.22
C ASP A 156 14.47 -5.85 14.87
N TYR A 157 15.43 -5.35 14.09
CA TYR A 157 15.99 -6.08 12.94
C TYR A 157 17.45 -6.45 13.17
N ASP A 158 17.98 -6.32 14.39
CA ASP A 158 19.31 -6.83 14.76
C ASP A 158 19.40 -8.38 14.70
N GLN A 159 18.29 -9.06 14.34
CA GLN A 159 18.23 -10.48 14.03
C GLN A 159 17.59 -10.78 12.67
N TYR A 160 17.98 -10.08 11.60
CA TYR A 160 18.00 -10.74 10.27
C TYR A 160 19.09 -11.82 10.24
N THR A 161 19.04 -12.77 11.19
CA THR A 161 19.47 -14.14 10.90
C THR A 161 18.65 -14.58 9.70
N GLU A 162 19.30 -15.19 8.70
CA GLU A 162 18.74 -15.60 7.40
C GLU A 162 17.58 -16.63 7.48
N ASP A 163 16.94 -16.78 8.63
CA ASP A 163 15.73 -17.57 8.82
C ASP A 163 14.55 -16.83 8.20
N ARG A 164 13.96 -17.45 7.18
CA ARG A 164 12.74 -17.01 6.50
C ARG A 164 11.63 -16.76 7.53
N ASP A 165 11.21 -15.50 7.70
CA ASP A 165 10.04 -15.15 8.51
C ASP A 165 8.76 -15.68 7.84
N ALA A 166 8.40 -16.93 8.18
CA ALA A 166 7.22 -17.60 7.66
C ALA A 166 5.90 -16.92 8.05
N SER A 167 5.91 -15.95 8.99
CA SER A 167 4.71 -15.21 9.38
C SER A 167 4.19 -14.25 8.30
N LEU A 168 4.96 -14.02 7.24
CA LEU A 168 4.59 -13.12 6.12
C LEU A 168 4.02 -13.85 4.90
N GLU A 169 4.00 -15.19 4.88
CA GLU A 169 3.62 -15.96 3.68
C GLU A 169 2.18 -15.75 3.20
N PHE A 170 1.32 -15.23 4.07
CA PHE A 170 -0.10 -14.96 3.79
C PHE A 170 -0.48 -13.49 4.02
N GLU A 171 0.50 -12.60 4.19
CA GLU A 171 0.26 -11.18 4.49
C GLU A 171 0.52 -10.32 3.24
N THR A 172 -0.31 -9.30 3.01
CA THR A 172 0.00 -8.23 2.05
C THR A 172 0.95 -7.25 2.71
N VAL A 173 2.20 -7.18 2.23
CA VAL A 173 3.28 -6.39 2.86
C VAL A 173 3.47 -5.05 2.16
N GLY A 174 3.39 -3.97 2.93
CA GLY A 174 3.77 -2.60 2.54
C GLY A 174 5.13 -2.20 3.10
N TYR A 175 5.85 -1.35 2.38
CA TYR A 175 7.19 -0.87 2.74
C TYR A 175 7.23 0.66 2.83
N TYR A 176 7.90 1.21 3.86
CA TYR A 176 8.02 2.65 4.16
C TYR A 176 9.48 3.03 4.38
#